data_AF-A8GCV6-F1
#
_entry.id   AF-A8GCV6-F1
#
_cell.length_a   1.000
_cell.length_b   1.000
_cell.length_c   1.000
_cell.angle_alpha   90.00
_cell.angle_beta   90.00
_cell.angle_gamma   90.00
#
_symmetry.space_group_name_H-M   'P 1'
#
loop_
_entity.id
_entity.type
_entity.pdbx_description
1 polymer ?
#
loop_
_entity_poly.entity_id
_entity_poly.type
_entity_poly.pdbx_seq_one_letter_code
_entity_poly.pdbx_strand_id
1 'polypeptide(L)'
;MSDLACDVLIIGAGPAGLAAARAAAQSGQSVLVLDDNLRPGGQIWRDGPNVALPSMAQQFRQAVGALNNVTLLNGVKIVAQCGPQKILYEDAAGSGIVDYQALILCCGARELLLPFPGWTLPGVTGAGGLQAQIKQGLSIKGERVAIAGSGPLLLAVAASVVKAGGEVVMLAEQAPAARLAAFVGGLWRWPVKLRQSFSLFNRHYRPDSYVLEASGDPRLTAIRMQKGRREVILECDRLACGFGLVANIELAMLLGCRIQNDAVDVDPYQQTSQPQVYAAGECTGIGGSELALAEGAIAGYAATGNLMQVLALTAQRDKWRQFAGAVARTFVLNPVLKTLATPETLLCRCEDVPLHQLSGSADWTAAKLSSRCGMGACQGKICAAAARHLFDWSLPAPRIPLTPARAATLARLGGGESEG
;
A
#
# COMPACT_ATOMS: atom_id res chain seq x y z
N MET A 1 19.36 -6.33 -20.50
CA MET A 1 19.75 -5.97 -19.13
C MET A 1 20.75 -6.98 -18.63
N SER A 2 21.67 -6.55 -17.77
CA SER A 2 22.66 -7.42 -17.17
C SER A 2 22.11 -8.08 -15.90
N ASP A 3 22.61 -9.28 -15.63
CA ASP A 3 22.52 -9.84 -14.30
C ASP A 3 23.40 -9.02 -13.34
N LEU A 4 22.99 -8.95 -12.09
CA LEU A 4 23.61 -8.09 -11.08
C LEU A 4 23.90 -8.91 -9.83
N ALA A 5 24.90 -8.48 -9.07
CA ALA A 5 25.18 -9.01 -7.75
C ALA A 5 25.32 -7.86 -6.75
N CYS A 6 24.88 -8.08 -5.52
CA CYS A 6 25.02 -7.12 -4.44
C CYS A 6 25.12 -7.82 -3.09
N ASP A 7 25.61 -7.11 -2.07
CA ASP A 7 25.58 -7.61 -0.71
C ASP A 7 24.17 -7.46 -0.12
N VAL A 8 23.52 -6.30 -0.33
CA VAL A 8 22.19 -6.01 0.20
C VAL A 8 21.24 -5.61 -0.93
N LEU A 9 20.22 -6.44 -1.17
CA LEU A 9 19.11 -6.15 -2.07
C LEU A 9 17.94 -5.56 -1.28
N ILE A 10 17.39 -4.45 -1.75
CA ILE A 10 16.22 -3.79 -1.15
C ILE A 10 15.11 -3.73 -2.19
N ILE A 11 13.92 -4.23 -1.84
CA ILE A 11 12.75 -4.20 -2.72
C ILE A 11 11.79 -3.12 -2.25
N GLY A 12 11.74 -2.03 -3.00
CA GLY A 12 10.95 -0.83 -2.75
C GLY A 12 11.81 0.36 -2.35
N ALA A 13 11.57 1.52 -2.97
CA ALA A 13 12.21 2.80 -2.72
C ALA A 13 11.25 3.81 -2.08
N GLY A 14 10.31 3.32 -1.25
CA GLY A 14 9.54 4.15 -0.33
C GLY A 14 10.37 4.67 0.85
N PRO A 15 9.74 5.32 1.85
CA PRO A 15 10.46 5.81 3.03
C PRO A 15 11.30 4.74 3.73
N ALA A 16 10.74 3.53 3.93
CA ALA A 16 11.49 2.42 4.53
C ALA A 16 12.70 2.01 3.69
N GLY A 17 12.52 1.82 2.38
CA GLY A 17 13.61 1.42 1.48
C GLY A 17 14.73 2.44 1.38
N LEU A 18 14.40 3.73 1.31
CA LEU A 18 15.41 4.80 1.30
C LEU A 18 16.17 4.89 2.62
N ALA A 19 15.49 4.69 3.75
CA ALA A 19 16.15 4.62 5.06
C ALA A 19 17.04 3.37 5.20
N ALA A 20 16.56 2.21 4.73
CA ALA A 20 17.32 0.97 4.71
C ALA A 20 18.58 1.10 3.85
N ALA A 21 18.45 1.67 2.65
CA ALA A 21 19.57 1.89 1.74
C ALA A 21 20.64 2.79 2.36
N ARG A 22 20.20 3.91 2.95
CA ARG A 22 21.10 4.85 3.65
C ARG A 22 21.80 4.21 4.86
N ALA A 23 21.09 3.37 5.62
CA ALA A 23 21.65 2.69 6.78
C ALA A 23 22.65 1.60 6.38
N ALA A 24 22.27 0.72 5.45
CA ALA A 24 23.12 -0.36 4.94
C ALA A 24 24.39 0.19 4.27
N ALA A 25 24.28 1.29 3.52
CA ALA A 25 25.44 1.88 2.83
C ALA A 25 26.59 2.29 3.76
N GLN A 26 26.34 2.51 5.06
CA GLN A 26 27.37 2.89 6.02
C GLN A 26 28.39 1.78 6.29
N SER A 27 28.07 0.52 6.00
CA SER A 27 29.03 -0.59 6.11
C SER A 27 30.05 -0.63 4.97
N GLY A 28 29.84 0.16 3.91
CA GLY A 28 30.63 0.11 2.68
C GLY A 28 30.24 -1.02 1.72
N GLN A 29 29.29 -1.89 2.13
CA GLN A 29 28.76 -2.96 1.27
C GLN A 29 28.00 -2.40 0.06
N SER A 30 27.92 -3.21 -1.00
CA SER A 30 27.16 -2.88 -2.20
C SER A 30 25.66 -3.05 -1.96
N VAL A 31 24.90 -1.98 -2.21
CA VAL A 31 23.44 -1.94 -1.99
C VAL A 31 22.74 -1.73 -3.32
N LEU A 32 21.78 -2.59 -3.65
CA LEU A 32 20.91 -2.43 -4.80
C LEU A 32 19.47 -2.23 -4.35
N VAL A 33 18.81 -1.19 -4.84
CA VAL A 33 17.40 -0.89 -4.57
C VAL A 33 16.60 -1.04 -5.86
N LEU A 34 15.57 -1.90 -5.85
CA LEU A 34 14.64 -2.07 -6.97
C LEU A 34 13.27 -1.47 -6.60
N ASP A 35 12.70 -0.63 -7.45
CA ASP A 35 11.35 -0.07 -7.26
C ASP A 35 10.56 -0.04 -8.57
N ASP A 36 9.24 -0.27 -8.48
CA ASP A 36 8.35 -0.31 -9.63
C ASP A 36 7.93 1.08 -10.13
N ASN A 37 8.04 2.11 -9.29
CA ASN A 37 7.76 3.48 -9.71
C ASN A 37 8.97 4.04 -10.47
N LEU A 38 8.71 4.96 -11.39
CA LEU A 38 9.76 5.63 -12.16
C LEU A 38 10.67 6.53 -11.32
N ARG A 39 10.25 6.90 -10.11
CA ARG A 39 11.00 7.77 -9.19
C ARG A 39 10.84 7.26 -7.75
N PRO A 40 11.90 7.35 -6.93
CA PRO A 40 11.85 6.92 -5.54
C PRO A 40 10.92 7.82 -4.72
N GLY A 41 10.30 7.23 -3.71
CA GLY A 41 9.35 7.87 -2.79
C GLY A 41 8.16 6.99 -2.42
N GLY A 42 7.92 5.89 -3.16
CA GLY A 42 6.80 5.00 -2.95
C GLY A 42 5.45 5.73 -3.01
N GLN A 43 4.47 5.28 -2.22
CA GLN A 43 3.12 5.87 -2.20
C GLN A 43 3.07 7.21 -1.44
N ILE A 44 3.79 7.30 -0.31
CA ILE A 44 3.72 8.47 0.60
C ILE A 44 4.41 9.69 -0.03
N TRP A 45 5.62 9.50 -0.56
CA TRP A 45 6.39 10.56 -1.22
C TRP A 45 6.31 10.47 -2.74
N ARG A 46 5.22 9.92 -3.27
CA ARG A 46 4.97 9.79 -4.71
C ARG A 46 5.24 11.11 -5.42
N ASP A 47 6.23 11.09 -6.29
CA ASP A 47 6.63 12.22 -7.13
C ASP A 47 5.81 12.23 -8.44
N GLY A 48 5.71 13.40 -9.06
CA GLY A 48 4.94 13.61 -10.28
C GLY A 48 5.10 15.04 -10.82
N PRO A 49 4.56 15.34 -12.02
CA PRO A 49 4.87 16.59 -12.75
C PRO A 49 4.65 17.87 -11.94
N ASN A 50 3.62 17.92 -11.10
CA ASN A 50 3.23 19.11 -10.33
C ASN A 50 3.37 18.91 -8.81
N VAL A 51 4.19 17.94 -8.39
CA VAL A 51 4.36 17.59 -6.98
C VAL A 51 5.54 18.34 -6.37
N ALA A 52 5.27 19.18 -5.37
CA ALA A 52 6.30 19.67 -4.47
C ALA A 52 6.54 18.63 -3.37
N LEU A 53 7.68 17.95 -3.43
CA LEU A 53 8.03 16.94 -2.43
C LEU A 53 8.29 17.58 -1.06
N PRO A 54 7.88 16.93 0.06
CA PRO A 54 8.28 17.36 1.39
C PRO A 54 9.81 17.40 1.52
N SER A 55 10.34 18.32 2.34
CA SER A 55 11.79 18.48 2.57
C SER A 55 12.46 17.17 2.97
N MET A 56 11.82 16.39 3.85
CA MET A 56 12.32 15.08 4.27
C MET A 56 12.47 14.10 3.09
N ALA A 57 11.51 14.07 2.17
CA ALA A 57 11.59 13.20 0.99
C ALA A 57 12.76 13.62 0.08
N GLN A 58 12.97 14.92 -0.12
CA GLN A 58 14.09 15.46 -0.89
C GLN A 58 15.43 15.10 -0.25
N GLN A 59 15.55 15.27 1.07
CA GLN A 59 16.75 14.93 1.84
C GLN A 59 17.13 13.46 1.70
N PHE A 60 16.18 12.53 1.86
CA PHE A 60 16.46 11.10 1.71
C PHE A 60 16.84 10.74 0.27
N ARG A 61 16.15 11.30 -0.73
CA ARG A 61 16.51 11.07 -2.14
C ARG A 61 17.91 11.56 -2.47
N GLN A 62 18.25 12.78 -2.05
CA GLN A 62 19.57 13.36 -2.26
C GLN A 62 20.65 12.56 -1.52
N ALA A 63 20.42 12.23 -0.25
CA ALA A 63 21.36 11.46 0.55
C ALA A 63 21.64 10.09 -0.07
N VAL A 64 20.61 9.35 -0.49
CA VAL A 64 20.79 8.03 -1.12
C VAL A 64 21.45 8.15 -2.49
N GLY A 65 21.04 9.12 -3.31
CA GLY A 65 21.62 9.34 -4.64
C GLY A 65 23.07 9.82 -4.65
N ALA A 66 23.58 10.30 -3.51
CA ALA A 66 24.97 10.73 -3.35
C ALA A 66 25.90 9.60 -2.85
N LEU A 67 25.38 8.42 -2.55
CA LEU A 67 26.16 7.29 -2.04
C LEU A 67 26.72 6.46 -3.21
N ASN A 68 28.04 6.31 -3.26
CA ASN A 68 28.73 5.62 -4.36
C ASN A 68 28.51 4.10 -4.38
N ASN A 69 28.10 3.51 -3.24
CA ASN A 69 27.83 2.09 -3.08
C ASN A 69 26.33 1.75 -3.11
N VAL A 70 25.47 2.70 -3.48
CA VAL A 70 24.03 2.45 -3.65
C VAL A 70 23.64 2.62 -5.11
N THR A 71 23.06 1.58 -5.69
CA THR A 71 22.44 1.63 -7.03
C THR A 71 20.92 1.61 -6.90
N LEU A 72 20.23 2.58 -7.52
CA LEU A 72 18.77 2.67 -7.57
C LEU A 72 18.27 2.31 -8.96
N LEU A 73 17.56 1.20 -9.11
CA LEU A 73 16.88 0.82 -10.34
C LEU A 73 15.36 0.99 -10.18
N ASN A 74 14.85 2.03 -10.83
CA ASN A 74 13.44 2.43 -10.80
C ASN A 74 12.73 1.92 -12.07
N GLY A 75 11.40 1.81 -12.03
CA GLY A 75 10.62 1.26 -13.14
C GLY A 75 10.82 -0.25 -13.34
N VAL A 76 11.25 -0.95 -12.28
CA VAL A 76 11.56 -2.37 -12.28
C VAL A 76 10.52 -3.11 -11.44
N LYS A 77 9.88 -4.13 -12.01
CA LYS A 77 8.98 -5.02 -11.29
C LYS A 77 9.68 -6.33 -10.95
N ILE A 78 9.33 -6.88 -9.79
CA ILE A 78 9.75 -8.21 -9.38
C ILE A 78 8.83 -9.25 -10.00
N VAL A 79 9.44 -10.25 -10.65
CA VAL A 79 8.72 -11.30 -11.36
C VAL A 79 8.66 -12.56 -10.50
N ALA A 80 9.80 -12.99 -9.96
CA ALA A 80 9.91 -14.26 -9.25
C ALA A 80 11.16 -14.33 -8.37
N GLN A 81 11.12 -15.21 -7.38
CA GLN A 81 12.34 -15.85 -6.88
C GLN A 81 12.72 -16.96 -7.86
N CYS A 82 13.96 -16.96 -8.34
CA CYS A 82 14.45 -17.90 -9.36
C CYS A 82 15.59 -18.80 -8.86
N GLY A 83 15.83 -18.83 -7.55
CA GLY A 83 16.81 -19.66 -6.88
C GLY A 83 17.07 -19.19 -5.44
N PRO A 84 17.92 -19.89 -4.68
CA PRO A 84 18.40 -19.42 -3.39
C PRO A 84 19.09 -18.07 -3.56
N GLN A 85 18.58 -17.04 -2.87
CA GLN A 85 19.10 -15.68 -2.96
C GLN A 85 19.16 -15.07 -4.38
N LYS A 86 18.22 -15.47 -5.27
CA LYS A 86 18.11 -14.92 -6.62
C LYS A 86 16.73 -14.36 -6.92
N ILE A 87 16.66 -13.09 -7.32
CA ILE A 87 15.41 -12.44 -7.76
C ILE A 87 15.45 -12.14 -9.26
N LEU A 88 14.42 -12.61 -9.98
CA LEU A 88 14.16 -12.22 -11.36
C LEU A 88 13.36 -10.92 -11.39
N TYR A 89 13.86 -9.94 -12.12
CA TYR A 89 13.24 -8.64 -12.28
C TYR A 89 13.06 -8.27 -13.76
N GLU A 90 12.10 -7.41 -14.04
CA GLU A 90 11.75 -6.96 -15.39
C GLU A 90 11.53 -5.44 -15.43
N ASP A 91 12.03 -4.77 -16.46
CA ASP A 91 11.68 -3.40 -16.82
C ASP A 91 11.14 -3.32 -18.26
N ALA A 92 10.92 -2.11 -18.76
CA ALA A 92 10.45 -1.91 -20.14
C ALA A 92 11.43 -2.46 -21.21
N ALA A 93 12.73 -2.47 -20.94
CA ALA A 93 13.78 -2.85 -21.89
C ALA A 93 14.09 -4.36 -21.86
N GLY A 94 14.00 -5.03 -20.71
CA GLY A 94 14.41 -6.42 -20.56
C GLY A 94 14.23 -6.98 -19.14
N SER A 95 14.87 -8.11 -18.87
CA SER A 95 14.89 -8.72 -17.54
C SER A 95 16.29 -9.12 -17.14
N GLY A 96 16.58 -9.07 -15.84
CA GLY A 96 17.83 -9.51 -15.22
C GLY A 96 17.57 -10.41 -14.03
N ILE A 97 18.62 -11.09 -13.56
CA ILE A 97 18.63 -11.76 -12.27
C ILE A 97 19.53 -10.97 -11.32
N VAL A 98 19.10 -10.79 -10.07
CA VAL A 98 19.95 -10.26 -9.00
C VAL A 98 20.30 -11.38 -8.05
N ASP A 99 21.60 -11.66 -7.90
CA ASP A 99 22.17 -12.42 -6.78
C ASP A 99 22.42 -11.48 -5.59
N TYR A 100 22.05 -11.90 -4.38
CA TYR A 100 22.19 -11.09 -3.16
C TYR A 100 22.70 -11.90 -1.97
N GLN A 101 23.24 -11.23 -0.94
CA GLN A 101 23.58 -11.90 0.34
C GLN A 101 22.52 -11.67 1.42
N ALA A 102 21.97 -10.46 1.50
CA ALA A 102 20.84 -10.11 2.34
C ALA A 102 19.74 -9.43 1.53
N LEU A 103 18.48 -9.67 1.91
CA LEU A 103 17.29 -9.08 1.28
C LEU A 103 16.50 -8.28 2.30
N ILE A 104 16.10 -7.06 1.94
CA ILE A 104 15.21 -6.22 2.73
C ILE A 104 13.93 -5.94 1.93
N LEU A 105 12.82 -6.46 2.44
CA LEU A 105 11.49 -6.27 1.87
C LEU A 105 10.89 -4.94 2.36
N CYS A 106 10.78 -3.96 1.48
CA CYS A 106 10.15 -2.66 1.72
C CYS A 106 8.94 -2.46 0.79
N CYS A 107 8.18 -3.53 0.55
CA CYS A 107 7.11 -3.61 -0.45
C CYS A 107 5.88 -2.73 -0.16
N GLY A 108 5.82 -2.10 1.01
CA GLY A 108 4.74 -1.20 1.41
C GLY A 108 3.38 -1.89 1.52
N ALA A 109 2.32 -1.12 1.26
CA ALA A 109 0.93 -1.58 1.30
C ALA A 109 0.13 -1.05 0.11
N ARG A 110 -1.03 -1.65 -0.14
CA ARG A 110 -2.03 -1.24 -1.14
C ARG A 110 -3.34 -0.86 -0.45
N GLU A 111 -4.20 -0.13 -1.15
CA GLU A 111 -5.51 0.21 -0.61
C GLU A 111 -6.43 -1.02 -0.50
N LEU A 112 -7.18 -1.08 0.61
CA LEU A 112 -8.35 -1.94 0.70
C LEU A 112 -9.51 -1.28 -0.03
N LEU A 113 -9.98 -1.93 -1.09
CA LEU A 113 -11.17 -1.52 -1.85
C LEU A 113 -12.32 -2.46 -1.46
N LEU A 114 -13.43 -1.90 -1.00
CA LEU A 114 -14.62 -2.65 -0.62
C LEU A 114 -15.75 -2.39 -1.63
N PRO A 115 -16.45 -3.44 -2.09
CA PRO A 115 -17.53 -3.30 -3.05
C PRO A 115 -18.80 -2.74 -2.39
N PHE A 116 -19.49 -1.89 -3.13
CA PHE A 116 -20.83 -1.38 -2.87
C PHE A 116 -21.50 -1.06 -4.22
N PRO A 117 -22.83 -0.98 -4.33
CA PRO A 117 -23.50 -0.66 -5.60
C PRO A 117 -22.90 0.58 -6.29
N GLY A 118 -22.45 0.42 -7.53
CA GLY A 118 -21.83 1.48 -8.33
C GLY A 118 -20.34 1.76 -8.08
N TRP A 119 -19.65 0.99 -7.23
CA TRP A 119 -18.23 1.23 -6.90
C TRP A 119 -17.25 1.12 -8.09
N THR A 120 -17.69 0.52 -9.20
CA THR A 120 -16.91 0.36 -10.45
C THR A 120 -17.21 1.45 -11.49
N LEU A 121 -18.15 2.37 -11.24
CA LEU A 121 -18.50 3.43 -12.18
C LEU A 121 -17.28 4.33 -12.48
N PRO A 122 -17.09 4.75 -13.75
CA PRO A 122 -16.17 5.83 -14.08
C PRO A 122 -16.43 7.07 -13.20
N GLY A 123 -15.39 7.53 -12.50
CA GLY A 123 -15.48 8.59 -11.49
C GLY A 123 -15.38 8.08 -10.05
N VAL A 124 -15.54 6.78 -9.81
CA VAL A 124 -15.31 6.15 -8.50
C VAL A 124 -13.90 5.53 -8.45
N THR A 125 -13.11 5.89 -7.45
CA THR A 125 -11.74 5.39 -7.27
C THR A 125 -11.42 5.09 -5.81
N GLY A 126 -10.27 4.43 -5.57
CA GLY A 126 -9.62 4.46 -4.26
C GLY A 126 -9.25 5.90 -3.86
N ALA A 127 -9.15 6.18 -2.57
CA ALA A 127 -8.74 7.47 -2.04
C ALA A 127 -7.28 7.80 -2.43
N GLY A 128 -6.37 6.86 -2.17
CA GLY A 128 -4.98 6.93 -2.65
C GLY A 128 -4.89 6.90 -4.18
N GLY A 129 -5.77 6.15 -4.85
CA GLY A 129 -5.90 6.11 -6.30
C GLY A 129 -6.18 7.48 -6.91
N LEU A 130 -7.16 8.23 -6.38
CA LEU A 130 -7.42 9.60 -6.84
C LEU A 130 -6.22 10.50 -6.60
N GLN A 131 -5.63 10.45 -5.40
CA GLN A 131 -4.44 11.25 -5.09
C GLN A 131 -3.27 10.92 -6.03
N ALA A 132 -3.05 9.64 -6.34
CA ALA A 132 -2.02 9.22 -7.28
C ALA A 132 -2.29 9.78 -8.68
N GLN A 133 -3.53 9.71 -9.17
CA GLN A 133 -3.92 10.28 -10.47
C GLN A 133 -3.68 11.80 -10.51
N ILE A 134 -4.09 12.55 -9.47
CA ILE A 134 -3.84 13.99 -9.36
C ILE A 134 -2.34 14.29 -9.42
N LYS A 135 -1.54 13.56 -8.63
CA LYS A 135 -0.08 13.72 -8.61
C LYS A 135 0.56 13.41 -9.98
N GLN A 136 -0.04 12.53 -10.77
CA GLN A 136 0.37 12.19 -12.13
C GLN A 136 -0.24 13.09 -13.23
N GLY A 137 -0.94 14.17 -12.85
CA GLY A 137 -1.40 15.19 -13.79
C GLY A 137 -2.88 15.12 -14.16
N LEU A 138 -3.69 14.31 -13.47
CA LEU A 138 -5.15 14.39 -13.62
C LEU A 138 -5.64 15.79 -13.24
N SER A 139 -6.26 16.49 -14.19
CA SER A 139 -6.97 17.73 -13.93
C SER A 139 -8.35 17.43 -13.36
N ILE A 140 -8.67 18.07 -12.24
CA ILE A 140 -9.99 17.99 -11.59
C ILE A 140 -10.54 19.39 -11.27
N LYS A 141 -10.06 20.41 -11.99
CA LYS A 141 -10.40 21.80 -11.73
C LYS A 141 -11.91 22.03 -11.88
N GLY A 142 -12.54 22.50 -10.81
CA GLY A 142 -13.98 22.75 -10.75
C GLY A 142 -14.87 21.51 -10.58
N GLU A 143 -14.30 20.32 -10.50
CA GLU A 143 -15.07 19.10 -10.26
C GLU A 143 -15.44 18.96 -8.77
N ARG A 144 -16.67 18.51 -8.51
CA ARG A 144 -17.19 18.19 -7.18
C ARG A 144 -16.73 16.79 -6.78
N VAL A 145 -15.94 16.70 -5.72
CA VAL A 145 -15.36 15.46 -5.23
C VAL A 145 -15.92 15.11 -3.85
N ALA A 146 -16.57 13.95 -3.78
CA ALA A 146 -16.91 13.31 -2.52
C ALA A 146 -15.77 12.36 -2.11
N ILE A 147 -15.41 12.36 -0.84
CA ILE A 147 -14.37 11.47 -0.28
C ILE A 147 -15.01 10.72 0.89
N ALA A 148 -14.83 9.40 0.95
CA ALA A 148 -15.49 8.56 1.95
C ALA A 148 -14.59 7.40 2.44
N GLY A 149 -14.90 6.88 3.63
CA GLY A 149 -14.28 5.67 4.16
C GLY A 149 -13.79 5.88 5.58
N SER A 150 -12.54 5.51 5.87
CA SER A 150 -11.95 5.69 7.20
C SER A 150 -10.46 6.02 7.17
N GLY A 151 -10.04 6.90 8.06
CA GLY A 151 -8.63 7.10 8.38
C GLY A 151 -8.02 8.41 7.88
N PRO A 152 -6.79 8.69 8.31
CA PRO A 152 -6.11 9.95 8.04
C PRO A 152 -5.82 10.18 6.55
N LEU A 153 -5.83 9.12 5.73
CA LEU A 153 -5.64 9.23 4.28
C LEU A 153 -6.70 10.13 3.63
N LEU A 154 -7.95 10.08 4.10
CA LEU A 154 -9.04 10.88 3.53
C LEU A 154 -8.73 12.38 3.57
N LEU A 155 -8.13 12.85 4.68
CA LEU A 155 -7.70 14.24 4.85
C LEU A 155 -6.57 14.62 3.89
N ALA A 156 -5.60 13.73 3.69
CA ALA A 156 -4.49 13.95 2.75
C ALA A 156 -4.98 14.02 1.29
N VAL A 157 -5.98 13.21 0.95
CA VAL A 157 -6.63 13.23 -0.37
C VAL A 157 -7.42 14.50 -0.55
N ALA A 158 -8.19 14.93 0.45
CA ALA A 158 -8.93 16.19 0.42
C ALA A 158 -8.01 17.41 0.18
N ALA A 159 -6.87 17.47 0.88
CA ALA A 159 -5.87 18.51 0.64
C ALA A 159 -5.32 18.48 -0.79
N SER A 160 -5.12 17.27 -1.35
CA SER A 160 -4.64 17.10 -2.73
C SER A 160 -5.68 17.55 -3.76
N VAL A 161 -6.96 17.28 -3.48
CA VAL A 161 -8.08 17.71 -4.32
C VAL A 161 -8.18 19.23 -4.37
N VAL A 162 -8.19 19.89 -3.21
CA VAL A 162 -8.25 21.35 -3.12
C VAL A 162 -7.07 22.00 -3.82
N LYS A 163 -5.85 21.47 -3.61
CA LYS A 163 -4.64 21.98 -4.27
C LYS A 163 -4.70 21.85 -5.79
N ALA A 164 -5.38 20.82 -6.32
CA ALA A 164 -5.59 20.61 -7.75
C ALA A 164 -6.77 21.41 -8.33
N GLY A 165 -7.45 22.22 -7.51
CA GLY A 165 -8.57 23.07 -7.91
C GLY A 165 -9.92 22.37 -7.95
N GLY A 166 -10.04 21.17 -7.37
CA GLY A 166 -11.32 20.48 -7.18
C GLY A 166 -12.05 20.97 -5.92
N GLU A 167 -13.37 20.78 -5.89
CA GLU A 167 -14.23 21.15 -4.77
C GLU A 167 -14.55 19.92 -3.92
N VAL A 168 -14.09 19.89 -2.67
CA VAL A 168 -14.48 18.82 -1.73
C VAL A 168 -15.88 19.10 -1.19
N VAL A 169 -16.89 18.41 -1.71
CA VAL A 169 -18.30 18.58 -1.30
C VAL A 169 -18.66 17.79 -0.04
N MET A 170 -17.97 16.67 0.19
CA MET A 170 -18.16 15.79 1.34
C MET A 170 -16.88 15.06 1.70
N LEU A 171 -16.63 14.93 3.01
CA LEU A 171 -15.58 14.08 3.56
C LEU A 171 -16.20 13.18 4.65
N ALA A 172 -16.69 12.02 4.23
CA ALA A 172 -17.42 11.08 5.07
C ALA A 172 -16.47 10.11 5.78
N GLU A 173 -16.39 10.23 7.10
CA GLU A 173 -15.65 9.31 7.96
C GLU A 173 -16.64 8.38 8.66
N GLN A 174 -16.46 7.08 8.47
CA GLN A 174 -17.31 6.05 9.06
C GLN A 174 -17.10 5.88 10.58
N ALA A 175 -15.96 6.28 11.12
CA ALA A 175 -15.71 6.22 12.56
C ALA A 175 -16.67 7.15 13.34
N PRO A 176 -17.24 6.68 14.47
CA PRO A 176 -18.10 7.50 15.31
C PRO A 176 -17.37 8.71 15.90
N ALA A 177 -18.08 9.82 16.06
CA ALA A 177 -17.53 11.07 16.58
C ALA A 177 -16.82 10.91 17.94
N ALA A 178 -17.38 10.10 18.85
CA ALA A 178 -16.79 9.83 20.17
C ALA A 178 -15.39 9.21 20.08
N ARG A 179 -15.19 8.28 19.12
CA ARG A 179 -13.90 7.60 18.93
C ARG A 179 -12.86 8.56 18.34
N LEU A 180 -13.28 9.41 17.41
CA LEU A 180 -12.42 10.45 16.85
C LEU A 180 -12.03 11.49 17.90
N ALA A 181 -12.97 11.92 18.75
CA ALA A 181 -12.70 12.84 19.84
C ALA A 181 -11.68 12.25 20.83
N ALA A 182 -11.83 10.97 21.19
CA ALA A 182 -10.85 10.26 22.03
C ALA A 182 -9.47 10.18 21.37
N PHE A 183 -9.40 9.92 20.06
CA PHE A 183 -8.14 9.91 19.31
C PHE A 183 -7.47 11.29 19.30
N VAL A 184 -8.21 12.34 18.96
CA VAL A 184 -7.73 13.73 18.96
C VAL A 184 -7.26 14.14 20.36
N GLY A 185 -8.01 13.78 21.41
CA GLY A 185 -7.62 14.00 22.80
C GLY A 185 -6.36 13.27 23.23
N GLY A 186 -5.93 12.23 22.51
CA GLY A 186 -4.67 11.50 22.72
C GLY A 186 -3.48 12.04 21.92
N LEU A 187 -3.70 12.93 20.94
CA LEU A 187 -2.65 13.38 20.02
C LEU A 187 -1.52 14.20 20.68
N TRP A 188 -1.71 14.72 21.89
CA TRP A 188 -0.66 15.42 22.64
C TRP A 188 0.58 14.55 22.89
N ARG A 189 0.42 13.22 22.90
CA ARG A 189 1.53 12.24 22.99
C ARG A 189 2.44 12.26 21.75
N TRP A 190 1.97 12.82 20.65
CA TRP A 190 2.70 12.99 19.39
C TRP A 190 2.57 14.44 18.88
N PRO A 191 3.34 15.40 19.45
CA PRO A 191 3.20 16.82 19.15
C PRO A 191 3.28 17.18 17.66
N VAL A 192 4.08 16.46 16.88
CA VAL A 192 4.17 16.64 15.42
C VAL A 192 2.84 16.33 14.74
N LYS A 193 2.17 15.24 15.13
CA LYS A 193 0.86 14.84 14.58
C LYS A 193 -0.27 15.74 15.06
N LEU A 194 -0.18 16.25 16.29
CA LEU A 194 -1.11 17.26 16.79
C LEU A 194 -1.03 18.56 15.96
N ARG A 195 0.17 19.06 15.65
CA ARG A 195 0.31 20.23 14.77
C ARG A 195 -0.23 19.96 13.37
N GLN A 196 0.04 18.77 12.84
CA GLN A 196 -0.46 18.35 11.53
C GLN A 196 -1.99 18.28 11.48
N SER A 197 -2.66 17.81 12.54
CA SER A 197 -4.11 17.67 12.54
C SER A 197 -4.83 19.03 12.41
N PHE A 198 -4.30 20.10 13.01
CA PHE A 198 -4.86 21.45 12.85
C PHE A 198 -4.81 21.94 11.40
N SER A 199 -3.73 21.65 10.68
CA SER A 199 -3.58 22.03 9.26
C SER A 199 -4.49 21.24 8.31
N LEU A 200 -5.04 20.12 8.78
CA LEU A 200 -5.90 19.24 8.00
C LEU A 200 -7.39 19.45 8.28
N PHE A 201 -7.77 20.47 9.08
CA PHE A 201 -9.17 20.74 9.36
C PHE A 201 -9.96 20.97 8.07
N ASN A 202 -11.07 20.24 7.91
CA ASN A 202 -11.94 20.37 6.76
C ASN A 202 -13.39 20.53 7.23
N ARG A 203 -14.04 21.63 6.85
CA ARG A 203 -15.44 21.93 7.22
C ARG A 203 -16.46 20.93 6.69
N HIS A 204 -16.10 20.10 5.70
CA HIS A 204 -16.92 19.04 5.11
C HIS A 204 -16.68 17.67 5.77
N TYR A 205 -15.81 17.59 6.79
CA TYR A 205 -15.59 16.37 7.57
C TYR A 205 -16.86 15.99 8.34
N ARG A 206 -17.40 14.81 8.06
CA ARG A 206 -18.61 14.29 8.70
C ARG A 206 -18.31 12.92 9.30
N PRO A 207 -18.22 12.80 10.64
CA PRO A 207 -18.10 11.51 11.29
C PRO A 207 -19.39 10.70 11.16
N ASP A 208 -19.33 9.42 11.51
CA ASP A 208 -20.47 8.49 11.46
C ASP A 208 -21.20 8.52 10.10
N SER A 209 -20.41 8.55 9.01
CA SER A 209 -20.94 8.70 7.64
C SER A 209 -20.23 7.77 6.67
N TYR A 210 -20.98 7.12 5.78
CA TYR A 210 -20.46 6.18 4.78
C TYR A 210 -21.35 6.12 3.53
N VAL A 211 -20.76 5.75 2.39
CA VAL A 211 -21.49 5.63 1.12
C VAL A 211 -22.29 4.33 1.11
N LEU A 212 -23.53 4.40 0.64
CA LEU A 212 -24.43 3.26 0.44
C LEU A 212 -24.38 2.81 -1.02
N GLU A 213 -24.38 3.77 -1.94
CA GLU A 213 -24.48 3.53 -3.38
C GLU A 213 -23.92 4.72 -4.17
N ALA A 214 -23.33 4.43 -5.32
CA ALA A 214 -22.96 5.41 -6.34
C ALA A 214 -23.85 5.20 -7.58
N SER A 215 -24.32 6.29 -8.17
CA SER A 215 -25.24 6.25 -9.32
C SER A 215 -24.79 7.15 -10.46
N GLY A 216 -25.17 6.75 -11.67
CA GLY A 216 -24.97 7.51 -12.90
C GLY A 216 -24.77 6.60 -14.11
N ASP A 217 -24.98 7.17 -15.29
CA ASP A 217 -24.88 6.48 -16.59
C ASP A 217 -24.29 7.44 -17.64
N PRO A 218 -23.16 7.12 -18.31
CA PRO A 218 -22.28 5.98 -18.06
C PRO A 218 -21.28 6.22 -16.92
N ARG A 219 -21.33 7.38 -16.26
CA ARG A 219 -20.37 7.82 -15.23
C ARG A 219 -21.09 8.33 -13.99
N LEU A 220 -20.36 8.40 -12.88
CA LEU A 220 -20.86 8.95 -11.62
C LEU A 220 -21.48 10.34 -11.79
N THR A 221 -22.67 10.53 -11.20
CA THR A 221 -23.36 11.83 -11.10
C THR A 221 -23.84 12.13 -9.69
N ALA A 222 -24.13 11.09 -8.89
CA ALA A 222 -24.53 11.24 -7.51
C ALA A 222 -24.12 10.04 -6.65
N ILE A 223 -24.12 10.26 -5.34
CA ILE A 223 -23.96 9.21 -4.33
C ILE A 223 -25.13 9.27 -3.35
N ARG A 224 -25.58 8.11 -2.90
CA ARG A 224 -26.44 7.97 -1.72
C ARG A 224 -25.58 7.53 -0.56
N MET A 225 -25.71 8.21 0.58
CA MET A 225 -24.86 7.96 1.74
C MET A 225 -25.63 8.06 3.04
N GLN A 226 -25.18 7.29 4.04
CA GLN A 226 -25.57 7.44 5.42
C GLN A 226 -24.79 8.62 6.03
N LYS A 227 -25.48 9.53 6.71
CA LYS A 227 -24.91 10.66 7.45
C LYS A 227 -25.51 10.70 8.85
N GLY A 228 -24.79 10.13 9.81
CA GLY A 228 -25.32 9.85 11.15
C GLY A 228 -26.52 8.91 11.03
N ARG A 229 -27.72 9.40 11.37
CA ARG A 229 -28.99 8.64 11.28
C ARG A 229 -29.82 8.91 10.03
N ARG A 230 -29.36 9.76 9.12
CA ARG A 230 -30.13 10.15 7.92
C ARG A 230 -29.46 9.64 6.67
N GLU A 231 -30.25 9.18 5.71
CA GLU A 231 -29.79 9.00 4.34
C GLU A 231 -29.89 10.32 3.58
N VAL A 232 -28.87 10.61 2.76
CA VAL A 232 -28.84 11.79 1.90
C VAL A 232 -28.32 11.41 0.51
N ILE A 233 -28.79 12.14 -0.50
CA ILE A 233 -28.26 12.08 -1.87
C ILE A 233 -27.39 13.32 -2.07
N LEU A 234 -26.21 13.13 -2.65
CA LEU A 234 -25.25 14.20 -2.94
C LEU A 234 -24.78 14.07 -4.37
N GLU A 235 -24.94 15.13 -5.15
CA GLU A 235 -24.35 15.21 -6.49
C GLU A 235 -22.83 15.39 -6.41
N CYS A 236 -22.10 14.61 -7.20
CA CYS A 236 -20.65 14.74 -7.33
C CYS A 236 -20.16 14.12 -8.64
N ASP A 237 -19.04 14.63 -9.13
CA ASP A 237 -18.44 14.20 -10.40
C ASP A 237 -17.37 13.12 -10.18
N ARG A 238 -16.86 13.02 -8.94
CA ARG A 238 -15.96 11.96 -8.46
C ARG A 238 -16.27 11.52 -7.03
N LEU A 239 -16.03 10.23 -6.78
CA LEU A 239 -16.05 9.62 -5.46
C LEU A 239 -14.71 8.93 -5.21
N ALA A 240 -14.05 9.26 -4.09
CA ALA A 240 -12.82 8.61 -3.66
C ALA A 240 -13.05 7.87 -2.33
N CYS A 241 -12.96 6.53 -2.36
CA CYS A 241 -13.22 5.68 -1.19
C CYS A 241 -11.92 5.07 -0.63
N GLY A 242 -11.69 5.18 0.68
CA GLY A 242 -10.52 4.60 1.34
C GLY A 242 -10.89 3.85 2.61
N PHE A 243 -10.72 2.53 2.63
CA PHE A 243 -11.12 1.66 3.75
C PHE A 243 -9.93 1.11 4.54
N GLY A 244 -8.81 1.82 4.52
CA GLY A 244 -7.54 1.34 5.08
C GLY A 244 -6.66 0.67 4.02
N LEU A 245 -5.61 -0.01 4.49
CA LEU A 245 -4.55 -0.55 3.66
C LEU A 245 -4.33 -2.04 3.97
N VAL A 246 -3.80 -2.76 2.99
CA VAL A 246 -3.40 -4.17 3.05
C VAL A 246 -1.92 -4.25 2.76
N ALA A 247 -1.16 -4.87 3.66
CA ALA A 247 0.28 -5.06 3.49
C ALA A 247 0.58 -5.87 2.21
N ASN A 248 1.61 -5.47 1.46
CA ASN A 248 2.08 -6.24 0.31
C ASN A 248 3.01 -7.35 0.80
N ILE A 249 2.42 -8.51 1.06
CA ILE A 249 3.07 -9.69 1.65
C ILE A 249 3.45 -10.77 0.62
N GLU A 250 3.08 -10.60 -0.65
CA GLU A 250 3.19 -11.67 -1.65
C GLU A 250 4.63 -12.15 -1.87
N LEU A 251 5.60 -11.23 -1.95
CA LEU A 251 7.00 -11.63 -2.10
C LEU A 251 7.52 -12.34 -0.84
N ALA A 252 7.11 -11.89 0.35
CA ALA A 252 7.48 -12.53 1.61
C ALA A 252 6.90 -13.95 1.71
N MET A 253 5.62 -14.14 1.34
CA MET A 253 4.99 -15.45 1.27
C MET A 253 5.68 -16.39 0.28
N LEU A 254 6.07 -15.87 -0.90
CA LEU A 254 6.83 -16.63 -1.90
C LEU A 254 8.17 -17.12 -1.34
N LEU A 255 8.85 -16.27 -0.58
CA LEU A 255 10.11 -16.56 0.11
C LEU A 255 9.93 -17.47 1.34
N GLY A 256 8.70 -17.88 1.68
CA GLY A 256 8.42 -18.71 2.86
C GLY A 256 8.49 -17.96 4.19
N CYS A 257 8.42 -16.63 4.19
CA CYS A 257 8.36 -15.84 5.43
C CYS A 257 7.03 -16.07 6.16
N ARG A 258 7.07 -16.11 7.49
CA ARG A 258 5.89 -16.16 8.34
C ARG A 258 5.07 -14.87 8.19
N ILE A 259 3.76 -15.02 8.03
CA ILE A 259 2.80 -13.92 8.01
C ILE A 259 1.96 -13.99 9.29
N GLN A 260 1.80 -12.86 9.97
CA GLN A 260 0.98 -12.72 11.18
C GLN A 260 0.17 -11.43 11.11
N ASN A 261 -1.12 -11.50 11.45
CA ASN A 261 -2.05 -10.36 11.39
C ASN A 261 -2.06 -9.66 10.01
N ASP A 262 -2.08 -10.45 8.94
CA ASP A 262 -2.06 -9.99 7.55
C ASP A 262 -0.84 -9.10 7.20
N ALA A 263 0.29 -9.27 7.91
CA ALA A 263 1.56 -8.58 7.67
C ALA A 263 2.76 -9.54 7.79
N VAL A 264 3.92 -9.16 7.27
CA VAL A 264 5.17 -9.93 7.44
C VAL A 264 5.58 -9.89 8.90
N ASP A 265 5.73 -11.07 9.51
CA ASP A 265 6.19 -11.20 10.89
C ASP A 265 7.70 -10.93 10.98
N VAL A 266 8.10 -10.08 11.93
CA VAL A 266 9.49 -9.67 12.11
C VAL A 266 9.84 -9.55 13.58
N ASP A 267 11.10 -9.81 13.89
CA ASP A 267 11.67 -9.64 15.21
C ASP A 267 12.03 -8.16 15.51
N PRO A 268 12.57 -7.84 16.71
CA PRO A 268 13.02 -6.49 17.03
C PRO A 268 14.19 -5.96 16.19
N TYR A 269 14.84 -6.76 15.36
CA TYR A 269 15.88 -6.35 14.40
C TYR A 269 15.34 -6.25 12.97
N GLN A 270 14.02 -6.34 12.78
CA GLN A 270 13.34 -6.39 11.50
C GLN A 270 13.67 -7.62 10.66
N GLN A 271 14.24 -8.67 11.27
CA GLN A 271 14.51 -9.94 10.60
C GLN A 271 13.23 -10.77 10.56
N THR A 272 12.97 -11.38 9.40
CA THR A 272 11.84 -12.29 9.23
C THR A 272 12.17 -13.69 9.76
N SER A 273 11.23 -14.63 9.63
CA SER A 273 11.49 -16.05 9.93
C SER A 273 12.51 -16.71 9.00
N GLN A 274 12.88 -16.07 7.88
CA GLN A 274 13.87 -16.57 6.94
C GLN A 274 15.24 -15.91 7.21
N PRO A 275 16.34 -16.68 7.32
CA PRO A 275 17.68 -16.12 7.52
C PRO A 275 18.04 -15.13 6.41
N GLN A 276 18.72 -14.05 6.78
CA GLN A 276 19.18 -13.01 5.84
C GLN A 276 18.06 -12.31 5.05
N VAL A 277 16.79 -12.51 5.42
CA VAL A 277 15.63 -11.79 4.89
C VAL A 277 15.04 -10.92 6.01
N TYR A 278 15.00 -9.62 5.75
CA TYR A 278 14.47 -8.58 6.61
C TYR A 278 13.23 -7.95 5.97
N ALA A 279 12.38 -7.30 6.75
CA ALA A 279 11.25 -6.54 6.23
C ALA A 279 10.99 -5.27 7.03
N ALA A 280 10.57 -4.20 6.36
CA ALA A 280 10.35 -2.91 7.01
C ALA A 280 9.30 -2.04 6.31
N GLY A 281 8.62 -1.22 7.10
CA GLY A 281 7.58 -0.33 6.62
C GLY A 281 6.23 -1.04 6.55
N GLU A 282 5.36 -0.60 5.64
CA GLU A 282 3.96 -1.00 5.71
C GLU A 282 3.69 -2.48 5.39
N CYS A 283 4.68 -3.20 4.85
CA CYS A 283 4.60 -4.66 4.70
C CYS A 283 4.69 -5.41 6.04
N THR A 284 5.24 -4.79 7.09
CA THR A 284 5.29 -5.32 8.47
C THR A 284 4.16 -4.75 9.36
N GLY A 285 3.22 -4.02 8.77
CA GLY A 285 2.08 -3.40 9.44
C GLY A 285 1.96 -1.91 9.14
N ILE A 286 0.73 -1.40 9.09
CA ILE A 286 0.44 -0.03 8.66
C ILE A 286 0.78 0.98 9.76
N GLY A 287 1.81 1.81 9.55
CA GLY A 287 2.23 2.81 10.54
C GLY A 287 2.69 4.16 10.00
N GLY A 288 2.66 4.37 8.68
CA GLY A 288 3.05 5.63 8.05
C GLY A 288 4.56 5.87 7.98
N SER A 289 4.95 7.04 7.45
CA SER A 289 6.32 7.34 7.06
C SER A 289 7.32 7.31 8.21
N GLU A 290 6.98 7.82 9.38
CA GLU A 290 7.92 7.95 10.48
C GLU A 290 8.29 6.59 11.08
N LEU A 291 7.32 5.67 11.16
CA LEU A 291 7.59 4.29 11.53
C LEU A 291 8.43 3.60 10.44
N ALA A 292 8.01 3.74 9.17
CA ALA A 292 8.70 3.15 8.04
C ALA A 292 10.17 3.57 7.95
N LEU A 293 10.50 4.84 8.23
CA LEU A 293 11.88 5.32 8.28
C LEU A 293 12.70 4.67 9.39
N ALA A 294 12.14 4.54 10.59
CA ALA A 294 12.81 3.90 11.71
C ALA A 294 13.04 2.40 11.46
N GLU A 295 12.00 1.69 11.01
CA GLU A 295 12.07 0.26 10.68
C GLU A 295 13.01 -0.01 9.52
N GLY A 296 12.97 0.82 8.47
CA GLY A 296 13.88 0.72 7.32
C GLY A 296 15.33 0.86 7.75
N ALA A 297 15.66 1.89 8.52
CA ALA A 297 17.01 2.07 9.04
C ALA A 297 17.46 0.91 9.93
N ILE A 298 16.60 0.39 10.81
CA ILE A 298 16.90 -0.79 11.64
C ILE A 298 17.20 -2.00 10.76
N ALA A 299 16.37 -2.29 9.75
CA ALA A 299 16.59 -3.40 8.84
C ALA A 299 17.92 -3.26 8.07
N GLY A 300 18.24 -2.04 7.60
CA GLY A 300 19.50 -1.75 6.94
C GLY A 300 20.71 -2.01 7.83
N TYR A 301 20.70 -1.51 9.07
CA TYR A 301 21.79 -1.75 10.02
C TYR A 301 21.88 -3.22 10.47
N ALA A 302 20.76 -3.89 10.67
CA ALA A 302 20.73 -5.31 11.06
C ALA A 302 21.30 -6.20 9.95
N ALA A 303 20.89 -5.97 8.70
CA ALA A 303 21.39 -6.70 7.53
C ALA A 303 22.90 -6.57 7.32
N THR A 304 23.50 -5.47 7.79
CA THR A 304 24.95 -5.21 7.70
C THR A 304 25.69 -5.40 9.04
N GLY A 305 25.05 -5.98 10.06
CA GLY A 305 25.66 -6.31 11.35
C GLY A 305 25.92 -5.13 12.31
N ASN A 306 25.39 -3.93 12.05
CA ASN A 306 25.59 -2.74 12.89
C ASN A 306 24.57 -2.66 14.04
N LEU A 307 24.70 -3.56 15.02
CA LEU A 307 23.74 -3.70 16.12
C LEU A 307 23.65 -2.47 17.04
N MET A 308 24.74 -1.70 17.18
CA MET A 308 24.71 -0.47 17.99
C MET A 308 23.72 0.55 17.43
N GLN A 309 23.68 0.72 16.11
CA GLN A 309 22.75 1.65 15.48
C GLN A 309 21.30 1.15 15.51
N VAL A 310 21.09 -0.17 15.52
CA VAL A 310 19.75 -0.75 15.74
C VAL A 310 19.22 -0.34 17.12
N LEU A 311 20.02 -0.53 18.17
CA LEU A 311 19.64 -0.20 19.55
C LEU A 311 19.30 1.29 19.70
N ALA A 312 20.01 2.18 19.00
CA ALA A 312 19.78 3.62 19.02
C ALA A 312 18.40 4.02 18.46
N LEU A 313 17.81 3.22 17.57
CA LEU A 313 16.53 3.51 16.91
C LEU A 313 15.32 2.82 17.55
N THR A 314 15.53 1.86 18.45
CA THR A 314 14.47 1.08 19.11
C THR A 314 13.40 1.95 19.76
N ALA A 315 13.79 2.91 20.59
CA ALA A 315 12.83 3.79 21.29
C ALA A 315 12.02 4.66 20.32
N GLN A 316 12.65 5.13 19.23
CA GLN A 316 11.97 5.90 18.20
C GLN A 316 10.95 5.04 17.45
N ARG A 317 11.33 3.82 17.04
CA ARG A 317 10.42 2.88 16.41
C ARG A 317 9.22 2.58 17.31
N ASP A 318 9.47 2.24 18.57
CA ASP A 318 8.40 1.82 19.49
C ASP A 318 7.39 2.95 19.76
N LYS A 319 7.86 4.20 19.83
CA LYS A 319 6.99 5.39 19.88
C LYS A 319 6.05 5.48 18.67
N TRP A 320 6.56 5.20 17.47
CA TRP A 320 5.75 5.25 16.24
C TRP A 320 4.87 4.01 16.08
N ARG A 321 5.26 2.84 16.60
CA ARG A 321 4.38 1.66 16.72
C ARG A 321 3.19 1.94 17.62
N GLN A 322 3.38 2.64 18.73
CA GLN A 322 2.28 3.05 19.60
C GLN A 322 1.29 3.99 18.88
N PHE A 323 1.82 4.94 18.07
CA PHE A 323 0.99 5.81 17.24
C PHE A 323 0.19 5.00 16.21
N ALA A 324 0.87 4.13 15.46
CA ALA A 324 0.25 3.24 14.47
C ALA A 324 -0.86 2.40 15.09
N GLY A 325 -0.63 1.81 16.27
CA GLY A 325 -1.65 1.06 17.00
C GLY A 325 -2.84 1.92 17.45
N ALA A 326 -2.62 3.18 17.82
CA ALA A 326 -3.71 4.11 18.13
C ALA A 326 -4.55 4.45 16.89
N VAL A 327 -3.92 4.66 15.74
CA VAL A 327 -4.60 4.87 14.45
C VAL A 327 -5.41 3.62 14.09
N ALA A 328 -4.80 2.43 14.10
CA ALA A 328 -5.46 1.18 13.75
C ALA A 328 -6.72 0.92 14.60
N ARG A 329 -6.65 1.12 15.93
CA ARG A 329 -7.82 0.97 16.83
C ARG A 329 -8.91 2.02 16.58
N THR A 330 -8.53 3.24 16.22
CA THR A 330 -9.48 4.34 16.00
C THR A 330 -10.27 4.12 14.71
N PHE A 331 -9.59 3.73 13.64
CA PHE A 331 -10.17 3.65 12.30
C PHE A 331 -10.54 2.22 11.88
N VAL A 332 -10.80 1.34 12.86
CA VAL A 332 -11.41 0.02 12.60
C VAL A 332 -12.69 0.20 11.79
N LEU A 333 -12.83 -0.62 10.75
CA LEU A 333 -13.99 -0.62 9.86
C LEU A 333 -15.26 -1.04 10.61
N ASN A 334 -16.33 -0.30 10.34
CA ASN A 334 -17.68 -0.56 10.83
C ASN A 334 -18.18 -1.84 10.16
N PRO A 335 -18.68 -2.83 10.93
CA PRO A 335 -19.22 -4.08 10.38
C PRO A 335 -20.31 -3.88 9.32
N VAL A 336 -21.05 -2.77 9.36
CA VAL A 336 -22.05 -2.43 8.33
C VAL A 336 -21.42 -2.38 6.93
N LEU A 337 -20.14 -2.02 6.80
CA LEU A 337 -19.47 -2.01 5.49
C LEU A 337 -19.42 -3.40 4.85
N LYS A 338 -19.50 -4.49 5.62
CA LYS A 338 -19.59 -5.86 5.08
C LYS A 338 -20.93 -6.15 4.39
N THR A 339 -21.97 -5.38 4.68
CA THR A 339 -23.34 -5.65 4.20
C THR A 339 -23.79 -4.71 3.08
N LEU A 340 -22.93 -3.80 2.62
CA LEU A 340 -23.29 -2.82 1.59
C LEU A 340 -23.41 -3.45 0.20
N ALA A 341 -22.57 -4.43 -0.11
CA ALA A 341 -22.59 -5.11 -1.38
C ALA A 341 -23.88 -5.93 -1.55
N THR A 342 -24.49 -5.79 -2.73
CA THR A 342 -25.65 -6.59 -3.15
C THR A 342 -25.21 -7.77 -4.01
N PRO A 343 -26.07 -8.77 -4.27
CA PRO A 343 -25.73 -9.92 -5.11
C PRO A 343 -25.16 -9.55 -6.50
N GLU A 344 -25.67 -8.48 -7.11
CA GLU A 344 -25.23 -7.96 -8.42
C GLU A 344 -23.94 -7.10 -8.34
N THR A 345 -23.49 -6.73 -7.15
CA THR A 345 -22.30 -5.91 -7.01
C THR A 345 -21.07 -6.71 -7.46
N LEU A 346 -20.26 -6.14 -8.36
CA LEU A 346 -19.01 -6.76 -8.77
C LEU A 346 -18.05 -6.91 -7.59
N LEU A 347 -17.52 -8.11 -7.34
CA LEU A 347 -16.35 -8.29 -6.48
C LEU A 347 -15.06 -8.18 -7.28
N CYS A 348 -14.99 -8.87 -8.43
CA CYS A 348 -13.80 -8.88 -9.29
C CYS A 348 -14.04 -8.03 -10.53
N ARG A 349 -13.55 -6.79 -10.53
CA ARG A 349 -13.61 -5.87 -11.68
C ARG A 349 -12.83 -6.37 -12.90
N CYS A 350 -11.80 -7.20 -12.73
CA CYS A 350 -11.00 -7.66 -13.87
C CYS A 350 -11.68 -8.74 -14.70
N GLU A 351 -12.60 -9.50 -14.11
CA GLU A 351 -13.28 -10.64 -14.73
C GLU A 351 -14.81 -10.46 -14.67
N ASP A 352 -15.28 -9.25 -14.34
CA ASP A 352 -16.69 -8.89 -14.18
C ASP A 352 -17.52 -9.89 -13.34
N VAL A 353 -16.95 -10.33 -12.20
CA VAL A 353 -17.58 -11.33 -11.33
C VAL A 353 -18.41 -10.65 -10.24
N PRO A 354 -19.76 -10.75 -10.26
CA PRO A 354 -20.64 -10.30 -9.19
C PRO A 354 -20.62 -11.23 -7.97
N LEU A 355 -21.03 -10.72 -6.81
CA LEU A 355 -21.04 -11.46 -5.55
C LEU A 355 -21.87 -12.74 -5.61
N HIS A 356 -23.01 -12.74 -6.31
CA HIS A 356 -23.90 -13.90 -6.37
C HIS A 356 -23.23 -15.13 -7.01
N GLN A 357 -22.25 -14.94 -7.90
CA GLN A 357 -21.50 -16.06 -8.51
C GLN A 357 -20.54 -16.74 -7.53
N LEU A 358 -20.31 -16.12 -6.36
CA LEU A 358 -19.46 -16.66 -5.31
C LEU A 358 -20.28 -17.36 -4.22
N SER A 359 -21.61 -17.24 -4.26
CA SER A 359 -22.50 -17.86 -3.30
C SER A 359 -22.27 -19.38 -3.22
N GLY A 360 -22.11 -19.89 -1.98
CA GLY A 360 -21.83 -21.30 -1.72
C GLY A 360 -20.35 -21.70 -1.82
N SER A 361 -19.44 -20.79 -2.19
CA SER A 361 -17.99 -21.06 -2.13
C SER A 361 -17.53 -21.11 -0.68
N ALA A 362 -16.81 -22.17 -0.30
CA ALA A 362 -16.28 -22.30 1.06
C ALA A 362 -15.06 -21.40 1.32
N ASP A 363 -14.25 -21.17 0.29
CA ASP A 363 -13.02 -20.41 0.36
C ASP A 363 -12.68 -19.72 -0.96
N TRP A 364 -11.56 -18.98 -0.95
CA TRP A 364 -11.03 -18.28 -2.12
C TRP A 364 -10.72 -19.21 -3.30
N THR A 365 -10.24 -20.43 -3.04
CA THR A 365 -9.86 -21.37 -4.11
C THR A 365 -11.10 -21.87 -4.84
N ALA A 366 -12.13 -22.27 -4.10
CA ALA A 366 -13.41 -22.68 -4.66
C ALA A 366 -14.02 -21.54 -5.49
N ALA A 367 -14.08 -20.33 -4.92
CA ALA A 367 -14.58 -19.14 -5.60
C ALA A 367 -13.82 -18.83 -6.90
N LYS A 368 -12.49 -18.91 -6.88
CA LYS A 368 -11.65 -18.68 -8.06
C LYS A 368 -11.90 -19.69 -9.16
N LEU A 369 -12.02 -20.98 -8.82
CA LEU A 369 -12.21 -22.06 -9.80
C LEU A 369 -13.62 -22.04 -10.43
N SER A 370 -14.65 -21.68 -9.65
CA SER A 370 -16.04 -21.68 -10.12
C SER A 370 -16.43 -20.44 -10.92
N SER A 371 -15.83 -19.28 -10.62
CA SER A 371 -16.27 -17.98 -11.15
C SER A 371 -15.19 -17.19 -11.91
N ARG A 372 -13.95 -17.69 -11.96
CA ARG A 372 -12.76 -16.96 -12.45
C ARG A 372 -12.35 -15.76 -11.59
N CYS A 373 -12.97 -15.53 -10.43
CA CYS A 373 -12.59 -14.44 -9.53
C CYS A 373 -11.08 -14.43 -9.23
N GLY A 374 -10.43 -13.29 -9.47
CA GLY A 374 -9.00 -13.13 -9.23
C GLY A 374 -8.08 -13.74 -10.29
N MET A 375 -8.60 -14.09 -11.48
CA MET A 375 -7.79 -14.55 -12.62
C MET A 375 -7.32 -13.44 -13.57
N GLY A 376 -7.86 -12.23 -13.46
CA GLY A 376 -7.49 -11.11 -14.33
C GLY A 376 -6.15 -10.46 -13.99
N ALA A 377 -5.86 -9.30 -14.60
CA ALA A 377 -4.53 -8.67 -14.56
C ALA A 377 -4.00 -8.36 -13.15
N CYS A 378 -4.87 -8.10 -12.17
CA CYS A 378 -4.46 -7.89 -10.78
C CYS A 378 -4.08 -9.17 -10.02
N GLN A 379 -4.31 -10.35 -10.63
CA GLN A 379 -4.04 -11.68 -10.06
C GLN A 379 -4.68 -11.88 -8.67
N GLY A 380 -5.85 -11.30 -8.46
CA GLY A 380 -6.62 -11.44 -7.21
C GLY A 380 -6.19 -10.52 -6.08
N LYS A 381 -5.12 -9.72 -6.20
CA LYS A 381 -4.61 -8.85 -5.11
C LYS A 381 -5.66 -7.89 -4.53
N ILE A 382 -6.61 -7.46 -5.37
CA ILE A 382 -7.69 -6.54 -4.99
C ILE A 382 -8.91 -7.31 -4.46
N CYS A 383 -9.50 -8.19 -5.26
CA CYS A 383 -10.73 -8.89 -4.87
C CYS A 383 -10.51 -9.93 -3.75
N ALA A 384 -9.31 -10.49 -3.58
CA ALA A 384 -9.01 -11.37 -2.45
C ALA A 384 -8.97 -10.60 -1.12
N ALA A 385 -8.47 -9.36 -1.12
CA ALA A 385 -8.50 -8.51 0.06
C ALA A 385 -9.95 -8.11 0.43
N ALA A 386 -10.77 -7.80 -0.57
CA ALA A 386 -12.20 -7.58 -0.35
C ALA A 386 -12.89 -8.84 0.17
N ALA A 387 -12.63 -10.01 -0.42
CA ALA A 387 -13.18 -11.29 0.03
C ALA A 387 -12.76 -11.65 1.45
N ARG A 388 -11.49 -11.39 1.82
CA ARG A 388 -10.99 -11.53 3.19
C ARG A 388 -11.81 -10.67 4.16
N HIS A 389 -12.19 -9.46 3.78
CA HIS A 389 -13.05 -8.62 4.63
C HIS A 389 -14.49 -9.12 4.69
N LEU A 390 -15.09 -9.48 3.55
CA LEU A 390 -16.51 -9.82 3.44
C LEU A 390 -16.84 -11.22 3.99
N PHE A 391 -15.99 -12.20 3.71
CA PHE A 391 -16.25 -13.62 3.97
C PHE A 391 -15.26 -14.24 4.96
N ASP A 392 -14.32 -13.44 5.48
CA ASP A 392 -13.25 -13.89 6.38
C ASP A 392 -12.36 -14.99 5.80
N TRP A 393 -12.38 -15.22 4.47
CA TRP A 393 -11.52 -16.17 3.77
C TRP A 393 -10.04 -15.80 3.85
N SER A 394 -9.17 -16.78 4.00
CA SER A 394 -7.71 -16.57 3.98
C SER A 394 -7.23 -15.95 2.67
N LEU A 395 -6.20 -15.10 2.76
CA LEU A 395 -5.53 -14.57 1.58
C LEU A 395 -4.85 -15.71 0.79
N PRO A 396 -4.92 -15.71 -0.55
CA PRO A 396 -4.32 -16.75 -1.36
C PRO A 396 -2.79 -16.72 -1.28
N ALA A 397 -2.20 -17.93 -1.33
CA ALA A 397 -0.78 -18.05 -1.61
C ALA A 397 -0.47 -17.47 -3.01
N PRO A 398 0.59 -16.65 -3.14
CA PRO A 398 1.00 -16.11 -4.43
C PRO A 398 1.55 -17.23 -5.34
N ARG A 399 1.52 -16.99 -6.65
CA ARG A 399 2.14 -17.86 -7.65
C ARG A 399 3.16 -17.08 -8.47
N ILE A 400 4.10 -17.80 -9.05
CA ILE A 400 5.02 -17.25 -10.04
C ILE A 400 4.28 -17.20 -11.40
N PRO A 401 4.35 -16.09 -12.14
CA PRO A 401 5.00 -14.83 -11.77
C PRO A 401 4.15 -13.93 -10.84
N LEU A 402 4.80 -13.19 -9.94
CA LEU A 402 4.17 -12.25 -9.01
C LEU A 402 3.48 -11.06 -9.70
N THR A 403 3.95 -10.74 -10.90
CA THR A 403 3.40 -9.72 -11.79
C THR A 403 3.38 -10.28 -13.21
N PRO A 404 2.43 -9.86 -14.07
CA PRO A 404 2.46 -10.23 -15.47
C PRO A 404 3.82 -9.87 -16.08
N ALA A 405 4.47 -10.82 -16.75
CA ALA A 405 5.82 -10.68 -17.31
C ALA A 405 5.84 -11.19 -18.75
N ARG A 406 6.86 -10.79 -19.51
CA ARG A 406 7.04 -11.26 -20.89
C ARG A 406 7.40 -12.74 -20.90
N ALA A 407 6.97 -13.46 -21.94
CA ALA A 407 7.35 -14.86 -22.14
C ALA A 407 8.89 -15.05 -22.15
N ALA A 408 9.62 -14.13 -22.79
CA ALA A 408 11.09 -14.15 -22.80
C ALA A 408 11.72 -14.01 -21.40
N THR A 409 11.07 -13.29 -20.49
CA THR A 409 11.51 -13.16 -19.10
C THR A 409 11.23 -14.43 -18.32
N LEU A 410 10.06 -15.05 -18.53
CA LEU A 410 9.73 -16.33 -17.89
C LEU A 410 10.61 -17.48 -18.35
N ALA A 411 11.09 -17.46 -19.60
CA ALA A 411 12.04 -18.45 -20.11
C ALA A 411 13.34 -18.52 -19.29
N ARG A 412 13.70 -17.43 -18.58
CA ARG A 412 14.87 -17.41 -17.68
C ARG A 412 14.68 -18.24 -16.41
N LEU A 413 13.45 -18.60 -16.05
CA LEU A 413 13.17 -19.43 -14.87
C LEU A 413 13.59 -20.90 -15.08
N GLY A 414 13.52 -21.40 -16.31
CA GLY A 414 13.85 -22.80 -16.64
C GLY A 414 15.34 -23.07 -16.86
N GLY A 415 16.19 -22.04 -16.88
CA GLY A 415 17.63 -22.18 -17.15
C GLY A 415 18.48 -22.61 -15.95
N GLY A 416 17.88 -22.85 -14.79
CA GLY A 416 18.58 -23.16 -13.53
C GLY A 416 18.58 -24.64 -13.12
N GLU A 417 17.93 -25.54 -13.84
CA GLU A 417 17.82 -26.97 -13.50
C GLU A 417 18.80 -27.89 -14.26
N SER A 418 19.89 -27.35 -14.81
CA SER A 418 20.93 -28.15 -15.47
C SER A 418 22.29 -27.93 -14.82
N GLU A 419 22.46 -28.40 -13.58
CA GLU A 419 23.73 -28.85 -12.98
C GLU A 419 23.46 -29.31 -11.53
N GLY A 420 23.33 -30.62 -11.34
CA GLY A 420 23.10 -31.27 -10.05
C GLY A 420 22.83 -32.76 -10.21
#